data_AF-L8DBL2-F1
#
_entry.id   AF-L8DBL2-F1
#
_cell.length_a   1.000
_cell.length_b   1.000
_cell.length_c   1.000
_cell.angle_alpha   90.00
_cell.angle_beta   90.00
_cell.angle_gamma   90.00
#
_symmetry.space_group_name_H-M   'P 1'
#
loop_
_entity.id
_entity.type
_entity.pdbx_description
1 polymer ?
#
loop_
_entity_poly.entity_id
_entity_poly.type
_entity_poly.pdbx_seq_one_letter_code
_entity_poly.pdbx_strand_id
1 'polypeptide(L)'
;ISEQIRRERGHPDIRIARRAETIARLAAVTRERGEVSEGLRRVLVVQAVRLAYLSAERLAFVEGHPIPDPAAIDVTALVGSVLHEREDPATEPEGESDGDDVDTDTDTDTELDLFSEF
;
A
#
# COMPACT_ATOMS: atom_id res chain seq x y z
N ILE A 1 -11.75 31.73 -9.03
CA ILE A 1 -10.62 31.23 -8.22
C ILE A 1 -9.94 32.43 -7.58
N SER A 2 -9.94 32.53 -6.25
CA SER A 2 -9.35 33.68 -5.53
C SER A 2 -7.82 33.70 -5.67
N GLU A 3 -7.22 34.88 -5.54
CA GLU A 3 -5.76 35.06 -5.58
C GLU A 3 -5.01 34.25 -4.52
N GLN A 4 -5.62 34.10 -3.34
CA GLN A 4 -5.09 33.29 -2.25
C GLN A 4 -4.99 31.81 -2.65
N ILE A 5 -6.03 31.24 -3.27
CA ILE A 5 -5.99 29.87 -3.79
C ILE A 5 -4.95 29.73 -4.91
N ARG A 6 -4.69 30.80 -5.67
CA ARG A 6 -3.67 30.80 -6.73
C ARG A 6 -2.24 30.84 -6.15
N ARG A 7 -2.01 31.62 -5.08
CA ARG A 7 -0.77 31.64 -4.29
C ARG A 7 -0.54 30.32 -3.52
N GLU A 8 -1.56 29.81 -2.85
CA GLU A 8 -1.53 28.53 -2.11
C GLU A 8 -1.54 27.28 -2.99
N ARG A 9 -1.87 27.38 -4.29
CA ARG A 9 -1.67 26.29 -5.29
C ARG A 9 -0.37 26.46 -6.08
N GLY A 10 0.20 27.66 -6.09
CA GLY A 10 1.45 28.00 -6.77
C GLY A 10 2.69 27.98 -5.89
N HIS A 11 2.55 27.87 -4.57
CA HIS A 11 3.69 27.81 -3.67
C HIS A 11 4.52 26.53 -3.92
N PRO A 12 5.81 26.64 -4.26
CA PRO A 12 6.63 25.49 -4.66
C PRO A 12 6.66 24.35 -3.62
N ASP A 13 6.47 24.69 -2.34
CA ASP A 13 6.55 23.74 -1.22
C ASP A 13 5.23 23.00 -0.92
N ILE A 14 4.14 23.29 -1.63
CA ILE A 14 2.85 22.58 -1.41
C ILE A 14 3.01 21.08 -1.59
N ARG A 15 3.84 20.66 -2.55
CA ARG A 15 4.10 19.24 -2.81
C ARG A 15 4.78 18.57 -1.62
N ILE A 16 5.70 19.28 -0.96
CA ILE A 16 6.39 18.82 0.25
C ILE A 16 5.37 18.67 1.38
N ALA A 17 4.55 19.70 1.61
CA ALA A 17 3.53 19.68 2.67
C ALA A 17 2.52 18.53 2.52
N ARG A 18 1.96 18.34 1.32
CA ARG A 18 1.02 17.23 1.04
C ARG A 18 1.65 15.86 1.22
N ARG A 19 2.94 15.72 0.86
CA ARG A 19 3.66 14.44 1.01
C ARG A 19 3.96 14.16 2.49
N ALA A 20 4.36 15.17 3.25
CA ALA A 20 4.53 15.07 4.70
C ALA A 20 3.22 14.67 5.40
N GLU A 21 2.10 15.28 5.02
CA GLU A 21 0.78 14.89 5.54
C GLU A 21 0.45 13.42 5.25
N THR A 22 0.73 12.96 4.02
CA THR A 22 0.51 11.56 3.62
C THR A 22 1.31 10.60 4.49
N ILE A 23 2.60 10.90 4.73
CA ILE A 23 3.48 10.10 5.59
C ILE A 23 2.98 10.08 7.03
N ALA A 24 2.55 11.23 7.56
CA ALA A 24 2.00 11.31 8.91
C ALA A 24 0.76 10.43 9.07
N ARG A 25 -0.16 10.44 8.09
CA ARG A 25 -1.34 9.57 8.07
C ARG A 25 -0.96 8.09 8.00
N LEU A 26 0.01 7.73 7.16
CA LEU A 26 0.50 6.35 7.05
C LEU A 26 1.12 5.85 8.37
N ALA A 27 1.90 6.70 9.04
CA ALA A 27 2.52 6.39 10.32
C ALA A 27 1.50 6.24 11.46
N ALA A 28 0.44 7.06 11.46
CA ALA A 28 -0.65 6.93 12.42
C ALA A 28 -1.36 5.57 12.27
N VAL A 29 -1.72 5.18 11.04
CA VAL A 29 -2.33 3.87 10.75
C VAL A 29 -1.42 2.72 11.18
N THR A 30 -0.11 2.84 10.93
CA THR A 30 0.91 1.87 11.36
C THR A 30 0.92 1.72 12.88
N ARG A 31 0.84 2.83 13.63
CA ARG A 31 0.80 2.80 15.11
C ARG A 31 -0.46 2.15 15.65
N GLU A 32 -1.61 2.43 15.05
CA GLU A 32 -2.93 2.04 15.56
C GLU A 32 -3.23 0.55 15.36
N ARG A 33 -2.71 -0.07 14.30
CA ARG A 33 -3.05 -1.46 13.94
C ARG A 33 -2.31 -2.54 14.74
N GLY A 34 -1.37 -2.18 15.61
CA GLY A 34 -0.62 -3.10 16.47
C GLY A 34 0.36 -4.01 15.72
N GLU A 35 -0.11 -4.73 14.71
CA GLU A 35 0.68 -5.52 13.77
C GLU A 35 0.71 -4.85 12.41
N VAL A 36 1.91 -4.64 11.89
CA VAL A 36 2.12 -4.00 10.60
C VAL A 36 3.05 -4.85 9.77
N SER A 37 2.58 -5.20 8.57
CA SER A 37 3.37 -5.96 7.61
C SER A 37 4.68 -5.25 7.29
N GLU A 38 5.73 -6.03 7.04
CA GLU A 38 7.02 -5.48 6.63
C GLU A 38 6.90 -4.62 5.36
N GLY A 39 6.00 -5.00 4.44
CA GLY A 39 5.72 -4.23 3.23
C GLY A 39 5.27 -2.79 3.52
N LEU A 40 4.38 -2.59 4.50
CA LEU A 40 3.93 -1.24 4.86
C LEU A 40 5.06 -0.41 5.48
N ARG A 41 5.95 -1.04 6.27
CA ARG A 41 7.14 -0.38 6.82
C ARG A 41 8.12 0.01 5.72
N ARG A 42 8.36 -0.85 4.73
CA ARG A 42 9.17 -0.53 3.54
C ARG A 42 8.58 0.65 2.76
N VAL A 43 7.27 0.66 2.55
CA VAL A 43 6.59 1.80 1.91
C VAL A 43 6.84 3.09 2.69
N LEU A 44 6.70 3.07 4.02
CA LEU A 44 6.95 4.25 4.85
C LEU A 44 8.36 4.81 4.64
N VAL A 45 9.38 3.95 4.57
CA VAL A 45 10.77 4.35 4.28
C VAL A 45 10.89 4.99 2.89
N VAL A 46 10.35 4.34 1.84
CA VAL A 46 10.38 4.90 0.47
C VAL A 46 9.70 6.27 0.40
N GLN A 47 8.57 6.44 1.09
CA GLN A 47 7.86 7.72 1.14
C GLN A 47 8.71 8.80 1.84
N ALA A 48 9.37 8.46 2.95
CA ALA A 48 10.24 9.36 3.68
C ALA A 48 11.45 9.81 2.85
N VAL A 49 12.12 8.88 2.14
CA VAL A 49 13.23 9.22 1.23
C VAL A 49 12.75 10.16 0.12
N ARG A 50 11.57 9.92 -0.45
CA ARG A 50 11.01 10.80 -1.48
C ARG A 50 10.76 12.21 -0.95
N LEU A 51 10.24 12.34 0.27
CA LEU A 51 10.06 13.63 0.92
C LEU A 51 11.41 14.33 1.13
N ALA A 52 12.42 13.60 1.64
CA ALA A 52 13.75 14.15 1.85
C ALA A 52 14.36 14.71 0.55
N TYR A 53 14.28 13.96 -0.55
CA TYR A 53 14.77 14.41 -1.87
C TYR A 53 14.06 15.68 -2.34
N LEU A 54 12.74 15.75 -2.26
CA LEU A 54 11.98 16.95 -2.66
C LEU A 54 12.34 18.17 -1.81
N SER A 55 12.56 17.98 -0.51
CA SER A 55 13.02 19.04 0.38
C SER A 55 14.44 19.49 0.04
N ALA A 56 15.34 18.56 -0.28
CA ALA A 56 16.72 18.87 -0.67
C ALA A 56 16.80 19.60 -2.01
N GLU A 57 16.02 19.18 -3.01
CA GLU A 57 15.87 19.89 -4.29
C GLU A 57 15.39 21.33 -4.08
N ARG A 58 14.42 21.50 -3.17
CA ARG A 58 13.89 22.83 -2.86
C ARG A 58 14.91 23.72 -2.16
N LEU A 59 15.67 23.17 -1.22
CA LEU A 59 16.74 23.87 -0.54
C LEU A 59 17.83 24.28 -1.53
N ALA A 60 18.29 23.35 -2.38
CA ALA A 60 19.30 23.63 -3.39
C ALA A 60 18.88 24.77 -4.33
N PHE A 61 17.61 24.79 -4.76
CA PHE A 61 17.07 25.91 -5.55
C PHE A 61 17.15 27.24 -4.81
N VAL A 62 16.81 27.29 -3.52
CA VAL A 62 16.84 28.53 -2.72
C VAL A 62 18.26 29.00 -2.47
N GLU A 63 19.20 28.08 -2.27
CA GLU A 63 20.61 28.39 -2.00
C GLU A 63 21.43 28.57 -3.30
N GLY A 64 20.84 28.37 -4.48
CA GLY A 64 21.54 28.46 -5.77
C GLY A 64 22.54 27.32 -6.03
N HIS A 65 22.36 26.18 -5.37
CA HIS A 65 23.18 24.98 -5.53
C HIS A 65 22.63 24.08 -6.64
N PRO A 66 23.46 23.20 -7.24
CA PRO A 66 22.97 22.20 -8.18
C PRO A 66 21.96 21.26 -7.50
N ILE A 67 21.04 20.71 -8.31
CA ILE A 67 20.08 19.71 -7.86
C ILE A 67 20.85 18.50 -7.30
N PRO A 68 20.49 17.99 -6.11
CA PRO A 68 21.16 16.84 -5.52
C PRO A 68 21.03 15.59 -6.38
N ASP A 69 22.06 14.75 -6.37
CA ASP A 69 22.03 13.46 -7.07
C ASP A 69 20.89 12.58 -6.50
N PRO A 70 19.95 12.09 -7.32
CA PRO A 70 18.93 11.13 -6.89
C PRO A 70 19.50 9.85 -6.25
N ALA A 71 20.73 9.47 -6.60
CA ALA A 71 21.44 8.31 -6.03
C ALA A 71 22.13 8.62 -4.69
N ALA A 72 22.04 9.85 -4.17
CA ALA A 72 22.63 10.22 -2.87
C ALA A 72 22.00 9.45 -1.68
N ILE A 73 20.82 8.86 -1.87
CA ILE A 73 20.19 7.96 -0.90
C ILE A 73 19.95 6.62 -1.58
N ASP A 74 20.70 5.59 -1.16
CA ASP A 74 20.50 4.22 -1.62
C ASP A 74 19.25 3.61 -0.98
N VAL A 75 18.11 3.72 -1.68
CA VAL A 75 16.82 3.20 -1.20
C VAL A 75 16.87 1.68 -1.06
N THR A 76 17.55 0.98 -1.97
CA THR A 76 17.61 -0.49 -1.95
C THR A 76 18.39 -0.99 -0.74
N ALA A 77 19.50 -0.32 -0.38
CA ALA A 77 20.21 -0.61 0.86
C ALA A 77 19.36 -0.35 2.12
N LEU A 78 18.40 0.58 2.07
CA LEU A 78 17.51 0.89 3.20
C LEU A 78 16.34 -0.09 3.37
N VAL A 79 15.77 -0.59 2.27
CA VAL A 79 14.52 -1.41 2.32
C VAL A 79 14.69 -2.86 1.89
N GLY A 80 15.85 -3.23 1.32
CA GLY A 80 16.08 -4.52 0.69
C GLY A 80 15.35 -4.67 -0.64
N SER A 81 15.10 -5.92 -1.07
CA SER A 81 14.31 -6.20 -2.26
C SER A 81 12.81 -6.00 -1.99
N VAL A 82 12.15 -5.20 -2.82
CA VAL A 82 10.70 -4.93 -2.73
C VAL A 82 9.86 -6.10 -3.27
N LEU A 83 10.45 -7.01 -4.04
CA LEU A 83 9.81 -8.25 -4.47
C LEU A 83 9.73 -9.20 -3.27
N HIS A 84 8.54 -9.33 -2.69
CA HIS A 84 8.15 -10.56 -2.00
C HIS A 84 7.22 -11.29 -2.97
N GLU A 85 7.66 -12.45 -3.47
CA GLU A 85 6.73 -13.41 -4.04
C GLU A 85 5.70 -13.73 -2.94
N ARG A 86 4.41 -13.61 -3.26
CA ARG A 86 3.39 -14.23 -2.41
C ARG A 86 3.71 -15.72 -2.49
N GLU A 87 4.20 -16.30 -1.40
CA GLU A 87 4.03 -17.73 -1.19
C GLU A 87 2.52 -17.93 -1.08
N ASP A 88 1.89 -18.28 -2.21
CA ASP A 88 0.54 -18.80 -2.19
C ASP A 88 0.58 -20.01 -1.24
N PRO A 89 -0.22 -20.03 -0.16
CA PRO A 89 -0.25 -21.19 0.71
C PRO A 89 -0.65 -22.36 -0.18
N ALA A 90 0.27 -23.33 -0.28
CA ALA A 90 0.13 -24.50 -1.12
C ALA A 90 -1.31 -25.00 -1.08
N THR A 91 -1.96 -25.05 -2.24
CA THR A 91 -3.15 -25.87 -2.42
C THR A 91 -2.74 -27.27 -2.01
N GLU A 92 -3.16 -27.71 -0.83
CA GLU A 92 -3.00 -29.10 -0.44
C GLU A 92 -3.67 -29.94 -1.53
N PRO A 93 -2.99 -30.94 -2.11
CA PRO A 93 -3.64 -31.81 -3.07
C PRO A 93 -4.79 -32.50 -2.34
N GLU A 94 -6.03 -32.26 -2.79
CA GLU A 94 -7.19 -32.97 -2.29
C GLU A 94 -6.90 -34.47 -2.40
N GLY A 95 -6.84 -35.13 -1.25
CA GLY A 95 -6.63 -36.56 -1.18
C GLY A 95 -7.79 -37.25 -1.87
N GLU A 96 -7.50 -37.95 -2.96
CA GLU A 96 -8.36 -38.97 -3.52
C GLU A 96 -8.68 -39.99 -2.41
N SER A 97 -9.91 -39.97 -1.89
CA SER A 97 -10.48 -41.06 -1.10
C SER A 97 -11.49 -41.79 -1.97
N ASP A 98 -11.02 -42.79 -2.72
CA ASP A 98 -11.85 -43.88 -3.22
C ASP A 98 -12.30 -44.75 -2.03
N GLY A 99 -13.61 -45.02 -1.92
CA GLY A 99 -14.12 -46.09 -1.05
C GLY A 99 -15.56 -45.94 -0.53
N ASP A 100 -16.50 -46.45 -1.33
CA ASP A 100 -17.73 -47.21 -0.99
C ASP A 100 -18.71 -46.75 0.12
N ASP A 101 -19.95 -46.53 -0.35
CA ASP A 101 -21.25 -46.96 0.19
C ASP A 101 -21.54 -46.88 1.70
N VAL A 102 -22.35 -45.89 2.09
CA VAL A 102 -23.40 -46.07 3.11
C VAL A 102 -24.63 -45.25 2.73
N ASP A 103 -25.69 -45.95 2.31
CA ASP A 103 -27.07 -45.43 2.23
C ASP A 103 -27.49 -44.79 3.55
N THR A 104 -27.88 -43.52 3.51
CA THR A 104 -28.71 -42.93 4.56
C THR A 104 -29.80 -42.07 3.94
N ASP A 105 -31.01 -42.64 3.95
CA ASP A 105 -32.28 -41.95 3.68
C ASP A 105 -32.31 -40.59 4.38
N THR A 106 -32.47 -39.52 3.61
CA THR A 106 -32.99 -38.26 4.14
C THR A 106 -33.95 -37.68 3.12
N ASP A 107 -35.25 -37.81 3.43
CA ASP A 107 -36.34 -37.09 2.77
C ASP A 107 -36.04 -35.59 2.77
N THR A 108 -35.83 -35.01 1.58
CA THR A 108 -35.94 -33.56 1.37
C THR A 108 -36.99 -33.30 0.30
N ASP A 109 -38.23 -33.36 0.73
CA ASP A 109 -39.36 -32.76 0.04
C ASP A 109 -39.36 -31.26 0.38
N THR A 110 -38.75 -30.43 -0.47
CA THR A 110 -39.17 -29.04 -0.70
C THR A 110 -38.61 -28.61 -2.06
N GLU A 111 -39.39 -28.90 -3.11
CA GLU A 111 -39.34 -28.22 -4.39
C GLU A 111 -39.24 -26.70 -4.16
N LEU A 112 -38.21 -26.07 -4.76
CA LEU A 112 -38.41 -25.28 -5.97
C LEU A 112 -39.67 -24.41 -5.88
N ASP A 113 -39.51 -23.20 -5.37
CA ASP A 113 -40.38 -22.13 -5.85
C ASP A 113 -39.62 -20.82 -6.06
N LEU A 114 -39.74 -20.37 -7.29
CA LEU A 114 -39.73 -18.98 -7.72
C LEU A 114 -38.40 -18.20 -7.70
N PHE A 115 -37.56 -18.53 -8.67
CA PHE A 115 -36.95 -17.52 -9.55
C PHE A 115 -38.06 -16.67 -10.22
N SER A 116 -38.68 -15.76 -9.48
CA SER A 116 -39.57 -14.73 -10.01
C SER A 116 -39.39 -13.45 -9.23
N GLU A 117 -38.38 -12.67 -9.60
CA GLU A 117 -38.47 -11.21 -9.72
C GLU A 117 -37.22 -10.71 -10.43
N PHE A 118 -37.27 -10.87 -11.76
CA PHE A 118 -36.80 -9.84 -12.68
C PHE A 118 -37.70 -8.61 -12.56
#